data_AF-A0A1Q8LW33-F1
#
_entry.id   AF-A0A1Q8LW33-F1
#
_cell.length_a   1.000
_cell.length_b   1.000
_cell.length_c   1.000
_cell.angle_alpha   90.00
_cell.angle_beta   90.00
_cell.angle_gamma   90.00
#
_symmetry.space_group_name_H-M   'P 1'
#
loop_
_entity.id
_entity.type
_entity.pdbx_description
1 polymer ?
#
loop_
_entity_poly.entity_id
_entity_poly.type
_entity_poly.pdbx_seq_one_letter_code
_entity_poly.pdbx_strand_id
1 'polypeptide(L)'
;MASRWSGFLPPEALATTDAKNDLLSFGVLAVGADGYRALVSYGEASPDFGNRGLLVALTEDGKPLAQPRLAVPGDVKGGRYVSDLVQLRVVRTSD
;
A
#
# COMPACT_ATOMS: atom_id res chain seq x y z
N MET A 1 22.83 1.59 -1.47
CA MET A 1 21.74 1.33 -0.51
C MET A 1 20.79 0.18 -0.90
N ALA A 2 21.03 -0.57 -1.99
CA ALA A 2 20.11 -1.65 -2.44
C ALA A 2 20.33 -3.04 -1.80
N SER A 3 21.35 -3.24 -0.95
CA SER A 3 21.80 -4.58 -0.53
C SER A 3 21.12 -5.18 0.71
N ARG A 4 20.13 -4.51 1.33
CA ARG A 4 19.55 -4.98 2.62
C ARG A 4 18.17 -5.62 2.51
N TRP A 5 17.59 -5.73 1.32
CA TRP A 5 16.21 -6.17 1.13
C TRP A 5 16.05 -7.53 0.44
N SER A 6 17.09 -8.02 -0.25
CA SER A 6 17.03 -9.29 -1.01
C SER A 6 16.88 -10.56 -0.16
N GLY A 7 17.07 -10.48 1.16
CA GLY A 7 16.90 -11.62 2.07
C GLY A 7 15.50 -11.79 2.66
N PHE A 8 14.59 -10.85 2.43
CA PHE A 8 13.27 -10.82 3.09
C PHE A 8 12.09 -11.12 2.17
N LEU A 9 12.29 -11.00 0.86
CA LEU A 9 11.29 -11.29 -0.15
C LEU A 9 11.90 -12.31 -1.11
N PRO A 10 11.39 -13.55 -1.17
CA PRO A 10 11.87 -14.48 -2.17
C PRO A 10 11.55 -13.90 -3.56
N PRO A 11 12.40 -14.13 -4.58
CA PRO A 11 12.25 -13.52 -5.91
C PRO A 11 10.85 -13.71 -6.51
N GLU A 12 10.21 -14.84 -6.22
CA GLU A 12 8.87 -15.19 -6.66
C GLU A 12 7.74 -14.41 -5.96
N ALA A 13 7.96 -13.85 -4.76
CA ALA A 13 6.90 -13.18 -4.00
C ALA A 13 6.37 -11.91 -4.69
N LEU A 14 7.17 -11.31 -5.58
CA LEU A 14 6.82 -10.14 -6.37
C LEU A 14 6.90 -10.40 -7.88
N ALA A 15 7.03 -11.66 -8.30
CA ALA A 15 7.16 -11.98 -9.71
C ALA A 15 5.83 -11.79 -10.43
N THR A 16 5.87 -11.03 -11.53
CA THR A 16 4.75 -10.96 -12.47
C THR A 16 4.75 -12.17 -13.40
N THR A 17 3.60 -12.50 -13.96
CA THR A 17 3.43 -13.52 -15.01
C THR A 17 3.16 -12.89 -16.38
N ASP A 18 3.07 -13.72 -17.42
CA ASP A 18 2.66 -13.28 -18.76
C ASP A 18 1.14 -13.11 -18.90
N ALA A 19 0.38 -13.23 -17.82
CA ALA A 19 -1.05 -12.98 -17.83
C ALA A 19 -1.35 -11.52 -18.18
N LYS A 20 -2.42 -11.31 -18.95
CA LYS A 20 -2.90 -9.97 -19.27
C LYS A 20 -3.25 -9.22 -17.99
N ASN A 21 -2.67 -8.04 -17.81
CA ASN A 21 -2.86 -7.16 -16.64
C ASN A 21 -2.51 -7.84 -15.30
N ASP A 22 -1.50 -8.71 -15.27
CA ASP A 22 -1.09 -9.46 -14.07
C ASP A 22 -0.92 -8.58 -12.80
N LEU A 23 -0.43 -7.35 -12.97
CA LEU A 23 -0.27 -6.36 -11.90
C LEU A 23 -1.57 -5.99 -11.17
N LEU A 24 -2.74 -6.14 -11.80
CA LEU A 24 -4.03 -5.88 -11.14
C LEU A 24 -4.35 -6.86 -10.01
N SER A 25 -3.63 -7.99 -9.93
CA SER A 25 -3.75 -8.95 -8.83
C SER A 25 -2.93 -8.54 -7.59
N PHE A 26 -2.19 -7.44 -7.67
CA PHE A 26 -1.37 -6.95 -6.57
C PHE A 26 -2.06 -5.82 -5.79
N GLY A 27 -1.73 -5.74 -4.51
CA GLY A 27 -2.09 -4.65 -3.63
C GLY A 27 -1.06 -4.42 -2.53
N VAL A 28 -1.29 -3.40 -1.72
CA VAL A 28 -0.51 -3.09 -0.53
C VAL A 28 -1.42 -3.13 0.69
N LEU A 29 -1.11 -4.04 1.62
CA LEU A 29 -1.75 -4.12 2.92
C LEU A 29 -1.03 -3.19 3.91
N ALA A 30 -1.74 -2.18 4.38
CA ALA A 30 -1.31 -1.28 5.45
C ALA A 30 -1.73 -1.82 6.82
N VAL A 31 -0.83 -1.74 7.80
CA VAL A 31 -1.05 -2.21 9.17
C VAL A 31 -0.66 -1.12 10.16
N GLY A 32 -1.62 -0.73 10.99
CA GLY A 32 -1.43 0.20 12.11
C GLY A 32 -0.83 -0.50 13.33
N ALA A 33 -0.26 0.27 14.25
CA ALA A 33 0.35 -0.24 15.49
C ALA A 33 -0.66 -1.01 16.37
N ASP A 34 -1.94 -0.66 16.28
CA ASP A 34 -3.07 -1.31 16.95
C ASP A 34 -3.55 -2.60 16.25
N GLY A 35 -2.91 -2.95 15.13
CA GLY A 35 -3.28 -4.11 14.32
C GLY A 35 -4.41 -3.83 13.33
N TYR A 36 -4.92 -2.59 13.22
CA TYR A 36 -5.89 -2.20 12.20
C TYR A 36 -5.30 -2.37 10.80
N ARG A 37 -6.14 -2.80 9.84
CA ARG A 37 -5.67 -3.15 8.49
C ARG A 37 -6.60 -2.63 7.42
N ALA A 38 -6.00 -2.11 6.36
CA ALA A 38 -6.70 -1.77 5.12
C ALA A 38 -5.82 -2.13 3.90
N LEU A 39 -6.47 -2.56 2.83
CA LEU A 39 -5.83 -2.87 1.55
C LEU A 39 -6.10 -1.74 0.55
N VAL A 40 -5.09 -1.40 -0.24
CA VAL A 40 -5.21 -0.61 -1.47
C VAL A 40 -4.66 -1.41 -2.64
N SER A 41 -5.34 -1.41 -3.78
CA SER A 41 -4.92 -2.22 -4.93
C SER A 41 -4.00 -1.44 -5.88
N TYR A 42 -3.20 -2.16 -6.67
CA TYR A 42 -2.41 -1.55 -7.74
C TYR A 42 -3.32 -0.81 -8.75
N GLY A 43 -4.46 -1.41 -9.09
CA GLY A 43 -5.41 -0.82 -10.03
C GLY A 43 -6.03 0.49 -9.55
N GLU A 44 -6.11 0.74 -8.23
CA GLU A 44 -6.57 2.02 -7.70
C GLU A 44 -5.57 3.16 -7.96
N ALA A 45 -4.28 2.92 -7.74
CA ALA A 45 -3.22 3.93 -7.91
C ALA A 45 -2.71 4.08 -9.34
N SER A 46 -2.83 3.03 -10.16
CA SER A 46 -2.24 3.03 -11.49
C SER A 46 -2.82 4.14 -12.39
N PRO A 47 -1.97 4.91 -13.09
CA PRO A 47 -2.41 5.96 -14.03
C PRO A 47 -3.28 5.43 -15.17
N ASP A 48 -3.07 4.17 -15.57
CA ASP A 48 -3.82 3.51 -16.64
C ASP A 48 -5.21 3.03 -16.18
N PHE A 49 -5.50 3.13 -14.87
CA PHE A 49 -6.72 2.65 -14.24
C PHE A 49 -7.34 3.72 -13.34
N GLY A 50 -7.48 3.44 -12.03
CA GLY A 50 -8.18 4.32 -11.10
C GLY A 50 -7.51 5.68 -10.90
N ASN A 51 -6.19 5.77 -11.15
CA ASN A 51 -5.37 6.97 -11.01
C ASN A 51 -5.68 7.77 -9.72
N ARG A 52 -5.95 7.06 -8.62
CA ARG A 52 -6.30 7.65 -7.33
C ARG A 52 -5.04 7.98 -6.54
N GLY A 53 -5.09 9.13 -5.86
CA GLY A 53 -4.06 9.49 -4.89
C GLY A 53 -4.08 8.53 -3.71
N LEU A 54 -2.96 7.86 -3.45
CA LEU A 54 -2.69 7.09 -2.24
C LEU A 54 -1.44 7.67 -1.58
N LEU A 55 -1.52 8.03 -0.31
CA LEU A 55 -0.45 8.76 0.38
C LEU A 55 0.01 8.00 1.62
N VAL A 56 1.32 7.94 1.82
CA VAL A 56 1.89 7.76 3.17
C VAL A 56 2.13 9.15 3.73
N ALA A 57 1.18 9.64 4.52
CA ALA A 57 1.24 10.95 5.13
C ALA A 57 2.23 10.96 6.29
N LEU A 58 3.18 11.89 6.26
CA LEU A 58 4.08 12.22 7.38
C LEU A 58 3.70 13.54 8.04
N THR A 59 2.87 14.33 7.36
CA THR A 59 2.36 15.62 7.81
C THR A 59 0.87 15.72 7.53
N GLU A 60 0.13 16.38 8.41
CA GLU A 60 -1.29 16.69 8.25
C GLU A 60 -1.49 18.17 8.59
N ASP A 61 -2.15 18.92 7.71
CA ASP A 61 -2.37 20.37 7.85
C ASP A 61 -1.09 21.17 8.16
N GLY A 62 0.01 20.82 7.47
CA GLY A 62 1.31 21.46 7.64
C GLY A 62 2.04 21.10 8.93
N LYS A 63 1.50 20.22 9.76
CA LYS A 63 2.11 19.77 11.02
C LYS A 63 2.64 18.34 10.88
N PRO A 64 3.82 18.02 11.42
CA PRO A 64 4.31 16.65 11.48
C PRO A 64 3.36 15.74 12.27
N LEU A 65 3.13 14.53 11.77
CA LEU A 65 2.47 13.48 12.52
C LEU A 65 3.47 12.78 13.44
N ALA A 66 3.00 12.29 14.59
CA ALA A 66 3.83 11.52 15.52
C ALA A 66 4.26 10.16 14.91
N GLN A 67 3.40 9.58 14.07
CA GLN A 67 3.67 8.39 13.27
C GLN A 67 3.06 8.55 11.87
N PRO A 68 3.60 7.87 10.84
CA PRO A 68 3.02 7.90 9.50
C PRO A 68 1.57 7.39 9.48
N ARG A 69 0.81 7.77 8.45
CA ARG A 69 -0.55 7.27 8.20
C ARG A 69 -0.72 6.92 6.72
N LEU A 70 -1.47 5.85 6.42
CA LEU A 70 -2.04 5.70 5.07
C LEU A 70 -3.21 6.69 4.95
N ALA A 71 -3.20 7.55 3.95
CA ALA A 71 -4.33 8.38 3.58
C ALA A 71 -4.79 8.05 2.17
N VAL A 72 -6.11 7.89 1.99
CA VAL A 72 -6.74 7.51 0.73
C VAL A 72 -7.74 8.59 0.29
N PRO A 73 -7.26 9.74 -0.22
CA PRO A 73 -8.12 10.81 -0.73
C PRO A 73 -9.27 10.28 -1.60
N GLY A 74 -10.49 10.69 -1.25
CA GLY A 74 -11.72 10.25 -1.91
C GLY A 74 -12.55 9.24 -1.11
N ASP A 75 -11.99 8.61 -0.08
CA ASP A 75 -12.77 7.80 0.86
C ASP A 75 -13.63 8.69 1.76
N VAL A 76 -14.95 8.70 1.53
CA VAL A 76 -15.90 9.52 2.30
C VAL A 76 -15.92 9.17 3.78
N LYS A 77 -15.85 7.87 4.11
CA LYS A 77 -15.86 7.39 5.50
C LYS A 77 -14.46 7.30 6.12
N GLY A 78 -13.39 7.46 5.32
CA GLY A 78 -12.01 7.33 5.79
C GLY A 78 -11.62 5.95 6.31
N GLY A 79 -12.40 4.89 6.05
CA GLY A 79 -12.15 3.55 6.62
C GLY A 79 -10.78 2.96 6.26
N ARG A 80 -10.14 3.43 5.18
CA ARG A 80 -8.78 2.99 4.81
C ARG A 80 -7.67 3.90 5.32
N TYR A 81 -7.99 4.87 6.18
CA TYR A 81 -7.01 5.76 6.78
C TYR A 81 -6.36 5.05 7.97
N VAL A 82 -5.28 4.31 7.70
CA VAL A 82 -4.58 3.53 8.73
C VAL A 82 -3.65 4.45 9.50
N SER A 83 -4.04 4.78 10.72
CA SER A 83 -3.23 5.57 11.67
C SER A 83 -2.09 4.75 12.25
N ASP A 84 -1.07 5.43 12.78
CA ASP A 84 0.11 4.83 13.39
C ASP A 84 0.67 3.68 12.54
N LEU A 85 0.87 3.97 11.24
CA LEU A 85 1.25 3.00 10.23
C LEU A 85 2.65 2.47 10.54
N VAL A 86 2.73 1.17 10.87
CA VAL A 86 3.99 0.49 11.20
C VAL A 86 4.45 -0.48 10.12
N GLN A 87 3.56 -0.87 9.20
CA GLN A 87 3.91 -1.82 8.15
C GLN A 87 3.12 -1.61 6.86
N LEU A 88 3.82 -1.75 5.73
CA LEU A 88 3.25 -1.96 4.41
C LEU A 88 3.73 -3.31 3.89
N ARG A 89 2.80 -4.13 3.38
CA ARG A 89 3.11 -5.42 2.76
C ARG A 89 2.58 -5.43 1.34
N VAL A 90 3.42 -5.76 0.38
CA VAL A 90 2.93 -6.10 -0.95
C VAL A 90 2.27 -7.47 -0.86
N VAL A 91 1.07 -7.58 -1.39
CA VAL A 91 0.30 -8.82 -1.45
C VAL A 91 -0.15 -9.06 -2.87
N ARG A 92 -0.25 -10.35 -3.23
CA ARG A 92 -0.90 -10.79 -4.45
C ARG A 92 -2.13 -11.59 -4.03
N THR A 93 -3.28 -11.31 -4.63
CA THR A 93 -4.46 -12.16 -4.48
C THR A 93 -4.17 -13.46 -5.23
N SER A 94 -4.12 -14.58 -4.52
CA SER A 94 -4.22 -15.89 -5.16
C SER A 94 -5.69 -16.24 -5.35
N ASP A 95 -5.97 -17.06 -6.35
CA ASP A 95 -7.21 -17.86 -6.36
C ASP A 95 -7.20 -18.90 -5.22
#